data_AF-A0A1B1SAL4-F1
#
_entry.id   AF-A0A1B1SAL4-F1
#
_cell.length_a   1.000
_cell.length_b   1.000
_cell.length_c   1.000
_cell.angle_alpha   90.00
_cell.angle_beta   90.00
_cell.angle_gamma   90.00
#
_symmetry.space_group_name_H-M   'P 1'
#
loop_
_entity.id
_entity.type
_entity.pdbx_description
1 polymer ?
#
loop_
_entity_poly.entity_id
_entity_poly.type
_entity_poly.pdbx_seq_one_letter_code
_entity_poly.pdbx_strand_id
1 'polypeptide(L)'
;MNLKLVPFAAMAAIMATSCSKEEVMDINYDPDGKAITFTAGVGHSRAVETTINNLGDFAVYSKVVHPEGVLYDSFLIGADGENGAEIAHKNTSSSNSWELDRKVYLPLSGADVVFWAYTDNTPVTGDVKTPLSSGKVTFDNNKGPQINGYKINKCDLTATDRTIWADGNSQKDLVCAFAQTTKKNVIDLNFNHVLSQISINAIQKDKAGNDSRIVKVKGAWIVNANGTGNLSAGYAYDKDTNTAKENNEWTLSGTESFGSYFSSAIELSSDNASDLLSSSLMLMPQQLNEWNGKDITTNNAYILLLCRVELKHPGATHDGADLSDIGVDGTNHYHQQFPVSTDGKYHAEEYGFSCVPLKSTWSMGKKYSYNLDICGASSGAGVYPPNIPTTTDAVKAYINKLIPSSETEGDNTKIKVVTNRPDGKKVGDPVLEEPIKFNVTVSDWANAGSEWTDGNVNL
;
A
#
# COMPACT_ATOMS: atom_id res chain seq x y z
N MET A 1 -23.47 47.76 -90.14
CA MET A 1 -23.05 49.08 -89.64
C MET A 1 -22.09 48.85 -88.50
N ASN A 2 -20.88 49.40 -88.59
CA ASN A 2 -19.76 49.24 -87.67
C ASN A 2 -20.06 49.80 -86.26
N LEU A 3 -19.50 49.18 -85.22
CA LEU A 3 -18.60 49.73 -84.17
C LEU A 3 -18.56 48.73 -82.98
N LYS A 4 -17.45 48.01 -82.76
CA LYS A 4 -16.24 48.31 -81.95
C LYS A 4 -16.32 47.88 -80.47
N LEU A 5 -15.32 47.08 -80.10
CA LEU A 5 -14.91 46.53 -78.79
C LEU A 5 -14.47 47.63 -77.76
N VAL A 6 -14.89 47.58 -76.47
CA VAL A 6 -14.16 47.14 -75.21
C VAL A 6 -13.44 48.30 -74.47
N PRO A 7 -13.18 48.31 -73.12
CA PRO A 7 -13.95 47.97 -71.89
C PRO A 7 -13.66 48.96 -70.68
N PHE A 8 -13.83 48.51 -69.42
CA PHE A 8 -13.42 49.06 -68.09
C PHE A 8 -14.34 50.07 -67.37
N ALA A 9 -14.94 49.64 -66.24
CA ALA A 9 -14.60 50.11 -64.88
C ALA A 9 -15.66 49.71 -63.81
N ALA A 10 -15.22 48.91 -62.85
CA ALA A 10 -15.47 48.92 -61.39
C ALA A 10 -16.88 49.07 -60.75
N MET A 11 -17.17 48.08 -59.89
CA MET A 11 -17.60 48.18 -58.48
C MET A 11 -19.06 47.81 -58.11
N ALA A 12 -19.15 46.69 -57.36
CA ALA A 12 -20.04 46.35 -56.23
C ALA A 12 -21.57 46.29 -56.40
N ALA A 13 -22.15 45.10 -56.17
CA ALA A 13 -23.04 44.85 -55.02
C ALA A 13 -23.49 43.37 -54.92
N ILE A 14 -23.02 42.71 -53.85
CA ILE A 14 -23.69 41.72 -52.98
C ILE A 14 -24.28 40.45 -53.63
N MET A 15 -23.53 39.36 -53.45
CA MET A 15 -24.03 37.99 -53.46
C MET A 15 -24.86 37.73 -52.20
N ALA A 16 -26.01 37.09 -52.35
CA ALA A 16 -26.64 36.33 -51.27
C ALA A 16 -27.17 35.01 -51.85
N THR A 17 -26.26 34.07 -52.05
CA THR A 17 -26.60 32.65 -52.19
C THR A 17 -25.88 31.90 -51.08
N SER A 18 -26.68 31.55 -50.08
CA SER A 18 -26.45 30.49 -49.11
C SER A 18 -25.81 29.27 -49.78
N CYS A 19 -24.56 29.01 -49.46
CA CYS A 19 -23.93 27.71 -49.58
C CYS A 19 -23.23 27.49 -48.25
N SER A 20 -23.81 26.60 -47.44
CA SER A 20 -23.15 25.92 -46.34
C SER A 20 -21.77 25.46 -46.81
N LYS A 21 -20.72 26.08 -46.29
CA LYS A 21 -19.44 25.40 -46.18
C LYS A 21 -19.55 24.56 -44.92
N GLU A 22 -19.77 23.25 -45.11
CA GLU A 22 -19.20 22.27 -44.20
C GLU A 22 -17.70 22.57 -44.16
N GLU A 23 -17.24 23.22 -43.10
CA GLU A 23 -15.87 23.02 -42.66
C GLU A 23 -15.82 21.57 -42.20
N VAL A 24 -15.22 20.73 -43.03
CA VAL A 24 -14.54 19.54 -42.55
C VAL A 24 -13.70 20.02 -41.37
N MET A 25 -13.99 19.56 -40.16
CA MET A 25 -13.10 19.79 -39.04
C MET A 25 -11.75 19.23 -39.48
N ASP A 26 -10.81 20.13 -39.80
CA ASP A 26 -9.43 19.74 -39.98
C ASP A 26 -9.07 18.94 -38.74
N ILE A 27 -8.56 17.73 -38.97
CA ILE A 27 -7.83 16.98 -37.97
C ILE A 27 -6.93 18.01 -37.30
N ASN A 28 -7.10 18.22 -35.99
CA ASN A 28 -6.36 19.21 -35.23
C ASN A 28 -4.89 18.78 -35.22
N TYR A 29 -4.19 19.04 -36.32
CA TYR A 29 -2.76 18.90 -36.49
C TYR A 29 -2.17 19.86 -35.46
N ASP A 30 -1.20 19.42 -34.66
CA ASP A 30 -0.60 20.27 -33.62
C ASP A 30 0.68 20.84 -34.20
N PRO A 31 0.60 21.92 -34.99
CA PRO A 31 1.73 22.39 -35.79
C PRO A 31 2.72 23.14 -34.89
N ASP A 32 2.27 23.55 -33.70
CA ASP A 32 2.95 24.43 -32.75
C ASP A 32 3.39 23.70 -31.46
N GLY A 33 3.06 22.41 -31.28
CA GLY A 33 3.39 21.64 -30.07
C GLY A 33 2.68 22.14 -28.81
N LYS A 34 1.46 22.67 -28.94
CA LYS A 34 0.74 23.39 -27.87
C LYS A 34 -0.24 22.53 -27.08
N ALA A 35 -0.42 21.26 -27.47
CA ALA A 35 -1.25 20.35 -26.70
C ALA A 35 -0.69 20.15 -25.28
N ILE A 36 -1.58 19.82 -24.34
CA ILE A 36 -1.20 19.50 -22.98
C ILE A 36 -0.43 18.18 -22.96
N THR A 37 0.73 18.20 -22.31
CA THR A 37 1.53 17.01 -21.99
C THR A 37 1.83 16.99 -20.50
N PHE A 38 2.05 15.81 -19.94
CA PHE A 38 2.36 15.66 -18.52
C PHE A 38 3.79 15.22 -18.31
N THR A 39 4.43 15.75 -17.30
CA THR A 39 5.70 15.29 -16.74
C THR A 39 5.45 14.80 -15.32
N ALA A 40 6.13 13.74 -14.87
CA ALA A 40 5.90 13.19 -13.53
C ALA A 40 7.16 13.06 -12.68
N GLY A 41 7.00 13.08 -11.36
CA GLY A 41 8.02 12.77 -10.36
C GLY A 41 7.45 11.94 -9.20
N VAL A 42 8.25 11.02 -8.63
CA VAL A 42 7.88 10.11 -7.52
C VAL A 42 9.09 9.81 -6.61
N GLY A 43 8.87 9.42 -5.35
CA GLY A 43 9.90 9.10 -4.33
C GLY A 43 10.60 7.73 -4.46
N HIS A 44 11.50 7.37 -3.50
CA HIS A 44 12.28 6.10 -3.46
C HIS A 44 12.28 5.33 -2.09
N SER A 45 12.18 3.97 -2.13
CA SER A 45 12.50 2.88 -1.13
C SER A 45 11.74 1.51 -1.36
N ARG A 46 11.58 0.61 -0.36
CA ARG A 46 11.32 -0.87 -0.53
C ARG A 46 9.99 -1.44 0.04
N ALA A 47 9.51 -2.56 -0.54
CA ALA A 47 8.22 -2.86 -1.27
C ALA A 47 8.27 -2.35 -2.71
N VAL A 48 7.47 -2.88 -3.65
CA VAL A 48 7.45 -2.36 -5.05
C VAL A 48 6.72 -1.03 -5.07
N GLU A 49 7.38 -0.06 -4.45
CA GLU A 49 7.05 1.34 -4.44
C GLU A 49 7.01 1.88 -5.86
N THR A 50 6.06 2.77 -6.10
CA THR A 50 6.01 3.55 -7.31
C THR A 50 7.12 4.59 -7.28
N THR A 51 8.03 4.49 -8.23
CA THR A 51 9.09 5.44 -8.59
C THR A 51 8.76 5.98 -9.98
N ILE A 52 9.46 7.00 -10.46
CA ILE A 52 9.24 7.47 -11.83
C ILE A 52 9.48 6.39 -12.90
N ASN A 53 10.39 5.44 -12.62
CA ASN A 53 10.78 4.41 -13.56
C ASN A 53 9.67 3.36 -13.78
N ASN A 54 8.97 2.99 -12.70
CA ASN A 54 7.86 2.03 -12.73
C ASN A 54 6.48 2.69 -12.53
N LEU A 55 6.38 4.03 -12.61
CA LEU A 55 5.09 4.71 -12.70
C LEU A 55 4.45 4.37 -14.04
N GLY A 56 3.20 3.92 -13.97
CA GLY A 56 2.41 3.54 -15.12
C GLY A 56 1.55 4.64 -15.70
N ASP A 57 0.57 4.20 -16.47
CA ASP A 57 -0.50 5.07 -16.91
C ASP A 57 -1.32 5.51 -15.70
N PHE A 58 -1.84 6.73 -15.75
CA PHE A 58 -2.61 7.31 -14.67
C PHE A 58 -3.87 7.99 -15.20
N ALA A 59 -4.91 7.98 -14.37
CA ALA A 59 -6.12 8.72 -14.66
C ALA A 59 -5.91 10.21 -14.37
N VAL A 60 -6.53 11.06 -15.19
CA VAL A 60 -6.46 12.52 -15.11
C VAL A 60 -7.86 13.12 -15.16
N TYR A 61 -8.11 14.07 -14.26
CA TYR A 61 -9.17 15.07 -14.40
C TYR A 61 -8.57 16.45 -14.52
N SER A 62 -9.25 17.33 -15.25
CA SER A 62 -8.93 18.74 -15.27
C SER A 62 -10.18 19.61 -15.40
N LYS A 63 -10.23 20.67 -14.61
CA LYS A 63 -11.30 21.69 -14.66
C LYS A 63 -10.69 23.09 -14.49
N VAL A 64 -11.41 24.08 -14.97
CA VAL A 64 -11.12 25.49 -14.68
C VAL A 64 -11.60 25.79 -13.27
N VAL A 65 -10.81 26.55 -12.50
CA VAL A 65 -11.18 27.06 -11.18
C VAL A 65 -11.42 28.57 -11.27
N HIS A 66 -12.54 29.03 -10.71
CA HIS A 66 -12.84 30.45 -10.59
C HIS A 66 -11.90 31.08 -9.55
N PRO A 67 -11.55 32.38 -9.64
CA PRO A 67 -10.82 33.10 -8.58
C PRO A 67 -11.44 33.03 -7.17
N GLU A 68 -12.69 32.57 -7.07
CA GLU A 68 -13.41 32.36 -5.79
C GLU A 68 -13.22 30.94 -5.25
N GLY A 69 -12.41 30.11 -5.90
CA GLY A 69 -12.10 28.74 -5.53
C GLY A 69 -13.12 27.70 -5.97
N VAL A 70 -14.15 28.07 -6.73
CA VAL A 70 -15.20 27.16 -7.21
C VAL A 70 -14.83 26.60 -8.57
N LEU A 71 -15.00 25.29 -8.78
CA LEU A 71 -14.80 24.67 -10.10
C LEU A 71 -15.93 25.05 -11.06
N TYR A 72 -15.58 25.36 -12.30
CA TYR A 72 -16.56 25.44 -13.37
C TYR A 72 -17.14 24.05 -13.65
N ASP A 73 -18.39 23.99 -14.12
CA ASP A 73 -19.07 22.71 -14.37
C ASP A 73 -18.39 21.88 -15.48
N SER A 74 -17.84 22.54 -16.49
CA SER A 74 -17.22 21.87 -17.64
C SER A 74 -15.85 21.30 -17.31
N PHE A 75 -15.62 20.07 -17.79
CA PHE A 75 -14.31 19.43 -17.75
C PHE A 75 -13.46 19.88 -18.94
N LEU A 76 -12.18 20.12 -18.68
CA LEU A 76 -11.16 20.22 -19.72
C LEU A 76 -10.66 18.82 -20.09
N ILE A 77 -10.46 17.98 -19.07
CA ILE A 77 -10.07 16.56 -19.18
C ILE A 77 -10.98 15.75 -18.26
N GLY A 78 -11.55 14.69 -18.80
CA GLY A 78 -12.52 13.83 -18.14
C GLY A 78 -13.97 14.27 -18.32
N ALA A 79 -14.86 13.64 -17.58
CA ALA A 79 -16.30 13.85 -17.62
C ALA A 79 -16.95 13.48 -16.28
N ASP A 80 -18.22 13.87 -16.10
CA ASP A 80 -19.03 13.35 -15.00
C ASP A 80 -19.35 11.87 -15.19
N GLY A 81 -19.59 11.18 -14.08
CA GLY A 81 -19.98 9.77 -14.05
C GLY A 81 -18.88 8.85 -13.51
N GLU A 82 -19.21 7.57 -13.41
CA GLU A 82 -18.26 6.56 -12.93
C GLU A 82 -17.11 6.39 -13.94
N ASN A 83 -15.88 6.46 -13.45
CA ASN A 83 -14.65 6.36 -14.27
C ASN A 83 -14.58 7.40 -15.39
N GLY A 84 -15.09 8.61 -15.16
CA GLY A 84 -15.04 9.71 -16.13
C GLY A 84 -13.65 10.31 -16.36
N ALA A 85 -12.59 9.83 -15.72
CA ALA A 85 -11.23 10.31 -15.95
C ALA A 85 -10.69 9.81 -17.29
N GLU A 86 -9.90 10.64 -17.95
CA GLU A 86 -9.13 10.20 -19.13
C GLU A 86 -7.81 9.60 -18.67
N ILE A 87 -7.24 8.68 -19.46
CA ILE A 87 -5.98 8.02 -19.13
C ILE A 87 -4.85 8.71 -19.86
N ALA A 88 -3.83 9.13 -19.11
CA ALA A 88 -2.57 9.59 -19.66
C ALA A 88 -1.62 8.41 -19.78
N HIS A 89 -1.11 8.19 -21.00
CA HIS A 89 -0.27 7.06 -21.36
C HIS A 89 1.20 7.45 -21.35
N LYS A 90 2.04 6.58 -20.78
CA LYS A 90 3.49 6.80 -20.75
C LYS A 90 4.04 6.84 -22.18
N ASN A 91 4.73 7.91 -22.53
CA ASN A 91 5.38 8.03 -23.83
C ASN A 91 6.58 7.05 -23.88
N THR A 92 6.61 6.16 -24.85
CA THR A 92 7.68 5.16 -24.97
C THR A 92 9.02 5.76 -25.42
N SER A 93 9.02 7.00 -25.92
CA SER A 93 10.19 7.72 -26.42
C SER A 93 10.82 8.67 -25.38
N SER A 94 10.15 8.88 -24.25
CA SER A 94 10.60 9.76 -23.15
C SER A 94 10.23 9.13 -21.81
N SER A 95 11.20 8.94 -20.91
CA SER A 95 10.99 8.19 -19.66
C SER A 95 10.03 8.86 -18.68
N ASN A 96 9.81 10.18 -18.84
CA ASN A 96 9.13 11.03 -17.86
C ASN A 96 8.00 11.87 -18.47
N SER A 97 7.44 11.49 -19.63
CA SER A 97 6.30 12.19 -20.21
C SER A 97 5.11 11.27 -20.46
N TRP A 98 3.91 11.81 -20.30
CA TRP A 98 2.64 11.15 -20.58
C TRP A 98 1.74 12.02 -21.45
N GLU A 99 0.93 11.38 -22.28
CA GLU A 99 0.05 12.02 -23.26
C GLU A 99 -1.35 11.40 -23.21
N LEU A 100 -2.37 12.19 -23.54
CA LEU A 100 -3.73 11.70 -23.71
C LEU A 100 -3.95 11.19 -25.14
N ASP A 101 -4.93 10.31 -25.33
CA ASP A 101 -5.35 9.83 -26.66
C ASP A 101 -5.86 10.95 -27.58
N ARG A 102 -6.33 12.05 -27.00
CA ARG A 102 -6.78 13.25 -27.71
C ARG A 102 -5.97 14.47 -27.31
N LYS A 103 -5.86 15.42 -28.23
CA LYS A 103 -5.23 16.71 -27.95
C LYS A 103 -6.17 17.60 -27.13
N VAL A 104 -5.64 18.16 -26.06
CA VAL A 104 -6.33 19.10 -25.18
C VAL A 104 -5.49 20.35 -25.07
N TYR A 105 -6.13 21.52 -25.13
CA TYR A 105 -5.44 22.82 -25.10
C TYR A 105 -5.95 23.65 -23.94
N LEU A 106 -5.07 24.40 -23.29
CA LEU A 106 -5.49 25.36 -22.26
C LEU A 106 -6.41 26.44 -22.85
N PRO A 107 -7.38 26.93 -22.06
CA PRO A 107 -8.20 28.08 -22.47
C PRO A 107 -7.33 29.32 -22.75
N LEU A 108 -7.60 30.00 -23.87
CA LEU A 108 -6.87 31.20 -24.29
C LEU A 108 -7.02 32.39 -23.32
N SER A 109 -8.02 32.35 -22.43
CA SER A 109 -8.35 33.44 -21.50
C SER A 109 -7.41 33.58 -20.31
N GLY A 110 -6.38 32.71 -20.18
CA GLY A 110 -5.46 32.70 -19.05
C GLY A 110 -6.11 32.29 -17.73
N ALA A 111 -7.19 31.50 -17.81
CA ALA A 111 -7.90 31.01 -16.64
C ALA A 111 -7.05 29.99 -15.85
N ASP A 112 -7.26 29.94 -14.53
CA ASP A 112 -6.65 28.93 -13.67
C ASP A 112 -7.24 27.56 -13.96
N VAL A 113 -6.38 26.62 -14.29
CA VAL A 113 -6.74 25.22 -14.57
C VAL A 113 -6.07 24.34 -13.54
N VAL A 114 -6.85 23.47 -12.93
CA VAL A 114 -6.39 22.49 -11.95
C VAL A 114 -6.44 21.10 -12.54
N PHE A 115 -5.51 20.25 -12.10
CA PHE A 115 -5.33 18.89 -12.56
C PHE A 115 -5.23 17.96 -11.36
N TRP A 116 -5.92 16.83 -11.45
CA TRP A 116 -5.76 15.71 -10.53
C TRP A 116 -5.27 14.52 -11.31
N ALA A 117 -4.31 13.79 -10.75
CA ALA A 117 -3.89 12.52 -11.28
C ALA A 117 -3.77 11.46 -10.19
N TYR A 118 -4.09 10.21 -10.51
CA TYR A 118 -3.98 9.11 -9.58
C TYR A 118 -3.76 7.78 -10.29
N THR A 119 -3.05 6.89 -9.63
CA THR A 119 -2.83 5.50 -10.07
C THR A 119 -2.32 4.64 -8.93
N ASP A 120 -2.62 3.35 -8.93
CA ASP A 120 -1.92 2.32 -8.15
C ASP A 120 -1.20 1.31 -9.07
N ASN A 121 -1.15 1.64 -10.36
CA ASN A 121 -0.60 0.79 -11.39
C ASN A 121 0.90 1.02 -11.53
N THR A 122 1.65 -0.05 -11.29
CA THR A 122 3.08 -0.16 -11.61
C THR A 122 3.22 -1.11 -12.79
N PRO A 123 3.50 -0.64 -14.02
CA PRO A 123 3.57 -1.51 -15.18
C PRO A 123 4.76 -2.45 -15.01
N VAL A 124 4.49 -3.74 -15.07
CA VAL A 124 5.56 -4.73 -15.22
C VAL A 124 5.69 -5.17 -16.67
N THR A 125 4.66 -5.05 -17.52
CA THR A 125 4.73 -5.21 -18.98
C THR A 125 3.36 -4.93 -19.61
N GLY A 126 3.34 -4.65 -20.91
CA GLY A 126 2.23 -4.11 -21.72
C GLY A 126 0.81 -4.55 -21.39
N ASP A 127 -0.10 -3.57 -21.50
CA ASP A 127 -1.57 -3.66 -21.41
C ASP A 127 -2.20 -3.69 -20.01
N VAL A 128 -1.97 -2.66 -19.19
CA VAL A 128 -2.88 -2.34 -18.08
C VAL A 128 -3.57 -1.01 -18.34
N LYS A 129 -4.80 -1.09 -18.87
CA LYS A 129 -5.70 0.03 -19.18
C LYS A 129 -6.42 0.61 -17.95
N THR A 130 -6.25 0.01 -16.78
CA THR A 130 -6.95 0.41 -15.56
C THR A 130 -5.98 1.05 -14.57
N PRO A 131 -6.13 2.34 -14.25
CA PRO A 131 -5.23 3.07 -13.35
C PRO A 131 -5.37 2.64 -11.89
N LEU A 132 -6.44 1.92 -11.53
CA LEU A 132 -6.71 1.45 -10.18
C LEU A 132 -6.99 -0.04 -10.16
N SER A 133 -6.41 -0.76 -9.19
CA SER A 133 -6.67 -2.18 -8.92
C SER A 133 -7.99 -2.41 -8.18
N SER A 134 -8.51 -1.40 -7.50
CA SER A 134 -9.79 -1.44 -6.80
C SER A 134 -10.38 -0.04 -6.60
N GLY A 135 -11.63 0.01 -6.14
CA GLY A 135 -12.36 1.24 -5.94
C GLY A 135 -13.00 1.79 -7.23
N LYS A 136 -13.96 2.69 -7.04
CA LYS A 136 -14.71 3.34 -8.12
C LYS A 136 -14.54 4.84 -8.03
N VAL A 137 -14.28 5.48 -9.15
CA VAL A 137 -14.06 6.93 -9.16
C VAL A 137 -15.35 7.67 -9.48
N THR A 138 -15.66 8.67 -8.65
CA THR A 138 -16.65 9.71 -8.93
C THR A 138 -16.00 11.09 -8.85
N PHE A 139 -16.68 12.14 -9.31
CA PHE A 139 -16.22 13.52 -9.18
C PHE A 139 -17.17 14.31 -8.27
N ASP A 140 -16.62 14.98 -7.25
CA ASP A 140 -17.36 15.92 -6.41
C ASP A 140 -16.97 17.35 -6.83
N ASN A 141 -17.94 18.19 -7.21
CA ASN A 141 -17.64 19.54 -7.72
C ASN A 141 -17.03 20.49 -6.67
N ASN A 142 -17.09 20.17 -5.38
CA ASN A 142 -16.48 20.95 -4.31
C ASN A 142 -15.15 20.36 -3.84
N LYS A 143 -14.98 19.03 -3.98
CA LYS A 143 -13.82 18.31 -3.44
C LYS A 143 -12.92 17.70 -4.50
N GLY A 144 -13.30 17.65 -5.77
CA GLY A 144 -12.58 16.94 -6.82
C GLY A 144 -12.82 15.43 -6.81
N PRO A 145 -11.92 14.62 -7.40
CA PRO A 145 -12.10 13.19 -7.56
C PRO A 145 -12.18 12.42 -6.25
N GLN A 146 -13.08 11.43 -6.20
CA GLN A 146 -13.33 10.55 -5.06
C GLN A 146 -13.11 9.09 -5.49
N ILE A 147 -12.15 8.40 -4.89
CA ILE A 147 -11.92 6.97 -5.08
C ILE A 147 -12.66 6.24 -3.96
N ASN A 148 -13.82 5.67 -4.29
CA ASN A 148 -14.73 5.05 -3.32
C ASN A 148 -14.52 3.53 -3.24
N GLY A 149 -14.41 3.00 -2.03
CA GLY A 149 -14.28 1.56 -1.78
C GLY A 149 -12.94 0.98 -2.24
N TYR A 150 -11.87 1.76 -2.20
CA TYR A 150 -10.52 1.24 -2.42
C TYR A 150 -10.21 0.19 -1.35
N LYS A 151 -9.63 -0.94 -1.76
CA LYS A 151 -9.37 -2.09 -0.89
C LYS A 151 -7.89 -2.45 -0.92
N ILE A 152 -7.33 -2.67 0.26
CA ILE A 152 -5.97 -3.22 0.39
C ILE A 152 -6.01 -4.70 0.02
N ASN A 153 -5.21 -5.09 -0.96
CA ASN A 153 -5.11 -6.48 -1.40
C ASN A 153 -4.49 -7.37 -0.32
N LYS A 154 -4.85 -8.65 -0.37
CA LYS A 154 -4.29 -9.72 0.45
C LYS A 154 -3.72 -10.81 -0.45
N CYS A 155 -2.77 -11.56 0.09
CA CYS A 155 -2.24 -12.73 -0.58
C CYS A 155 -3.35 -13.80 -0.74
N ASP A 156 -3.33 -14.49 -1.86
CA ASP A 156 -4.15 -15.69 -2.05
C ASP A 156 -3.56 -16.87 -1.25
N LEU A 157 -4.23 -17.22 -0.14
CA LEU A 157 -3.88 -18.35 0.72
C LEU A 157 -4.22 -19.72 0.11
N THR A 158 -4.90 -19.78 -1.04
CA THR A 158 -5.21 -21.04 -1.72
C THR A 158 -4.10 -21.50 -2.67
N ALA A 159 -3.13 -20.62 -2.97
CA ALA A 159 -1.96 -20.97 -3.77
C ALA A 159 -1.07 -22.00 -3.03
N THR A 160 -0.79 -23.13 -3.68
CA THR A 160 -0.09 -24.29 -3.08
C THR A 160 1.38 -24.42 -3.50
N ASP A 161 1.83 -23.64 -4.49
CA ASP A 161 3.16 -23.66 -5.08
C ASP A 161 4.12 -22.62 -4.45
N ARG A 162 3.89 -22.27 -3.18
CA ARG A 162 4.59 -21.19 -2.49
C ARG A 162 5.22 -21.65 -1.18
N THR A 163 6.27 -20.95 -0.77
CA THR A 163 6.91 -21.12 0.55
C THR A 163 6.67 -19.93 1.48
N ILE A 164 6.19 -18.81 0.93
CA ILE A 164 5.87 -17.57 1.63
C ILE A 164 4.55 -17.03 1.09
N TRP A 165 3.63 -16.70 1.99
CA TRP A 165 2.38 -16.03 1.70
C TRP A 165 2.40 -14.67 2.38
N ALA A 166 2.75 -13.64 1.63
CA ALA A 166 2.92 -12.29 2.14
C ALA A 166 1.92 -11.34 1.49
N ASP A 167 1.09 -10.68 2.29
CA ASP A 167 0.10 -9.71 1.79
C ASP A 167 0.79 -8.57 1.03
N GLY A 168 1.95 -8.11 1.51
CA GLY A 168 2.72 -7.02 0.89
C GLY A 168 3.08 -7.26 -0.59
N ASN A 169 3.26 -8.52 -1.00
CA ASN A 169 3.55 -8.86 -2.41
C ASN A 169 2.36 -8.62 -3.35
N SER A 170 1.14 -8.63 -2.83
CA SER A 170 -0.09 -8.44 -3.60
C SER A 170 -0.62 -7.00 -3.52
N GLN A 171 -0.11 -6.21 -2.59
CA GLN A 171 -0.53 -4.84 -2.35
C GLN A 171 0.04 -3.89 -3.40
N LYS A 172 -0.72 -2.82 -3.65
CA LYS A 172 -0.39 -1.78 -4.62
C LYS A 172 -0.11 -0.48 -3.89
N ASP A 173 0.72 0.35 -4.51
CA ASP A 173 1.09 1.66 -4.01
C ASP A 173 0.26 2.73 -4.71
N LEU A 174 -0.80 3.18 -4.04
CA LEU A 174 -1.65 4.25 -4.54
C LEU A 174 -0.93 5.59 -4.40
N VAL A 175 -0.79 6.28 -5.52
CA VAL A 175 -0.20 7.62 -5.59
C VAL A 175 -1.18 8.62 -6.20
N CYS A 176 -1.11 9.87 -5.73
CA CYS A 176 -1.91 10.98 -6.25
C CYS A 176 -1.05 12.22 -6.48
N ALA A 177 -1.38 13.00 -7.52
CA ALA A 177 -0.76 14.28 -7.82
C ALA A 177 -1.83 15.36 -8.04
N PHE A 178 -1.44 16.60 -7.75
CA PHE A 178 -2.25 17.78 -8.01
C PHE A 178 -1.38 18.88 -8.63
N ALA A 179 -1.92 19.62 -9.60
CA ALA A 179 -1.24 20.75 -10.20
C ALA A 179 -2.22 21.88 -10.54
N GLN A 180 -1.72 23.11 -10.57
CA GLN A 180 -2.42 24.29 -11.05
C GLN A 180 -1.55 25.02 -12.10
N THR A 181 -2.16 25.51 -13.17
CA THR A 181 -1.48 26.32 -14.20
C THR A 181 -2.41 27.38 -14.77
N THR A 182 -1.85 28.44 -15.35
CA THR A 182 -2.59 29.44 -16.16
C THR A 182 -2.09 29.52 -17.60
N LYS A 183 -0.89 29.00 -17.90
CA LYS A 183 -0.20 29.24 -19.19
C LYS A 183 0.71 28.11 -19.66
N LYS A 184 1.16 27.23 -18.76
CA LYS A 184 2.12 26.16 -19.09
C LYS A 184 1.35 24.94 -19.61
N ASN A 185 1.60 24.54 -20.85
CA ASN A 185 1.00 23.35 -21.48
C ASN A 185 1.70 22.03 -21.11
N VAL A 186 2.93 22.10 -20.59
CA VAL A 186 3.60 20.96 -19.93
C VAL A 186 3.24 20.99 -18.44
N ILE A 187 2.47 20.02 -17.96
CA ILE A 187 1.97 19.98 -16.59
C ILE A 187 2.85 19.04 -15.75
N ASP A 188 3.55 19.61 -14.77
CA ASP A 188 4.34 18.81 -13.83
C ASP A 188 3.44 18.22 -12.75
N LEU A 189 3.38 16.89 -12.69
CA LEU A 189 2.61 16.11 -11.72
C LEU A 189 3.57 15.45 -10.73
N ASN A 190 3.65 16.01 -9.53
CA ASN A 190 4.42 15.43 -8.44
C ASN A 190 3.52 14.45 -7.66
N PHE A 191 3.73 13.15 -7.88
CA PHE A 191 2.96 12.11 -7.24
C PHE A 191 3.43 11.89 -5.80
N ASN A 192 2.46 11.89 -4.88
CA ASN A 192 2.64 11.60 -3.47
C ASN A 192 2.03 10.23 -3.15
N HIS A 193 2.72 9.45 -2.32
CA HIS A 193 2.19 8.21 -1.76
C HIS A 193 1.07 8.53 -0.77
N VAL A 194 -0.14 8.03 -1.04
CA VAL A 194 -1.32 8.27 -0.20
C VAL A 194 -1.62 7.11 0.75
N LEU A 195 -0.70 6.15 0.83
CA LEU A 195 -0.67 5.05 1.80
C LEU A 195 0.53 5.21 2.75
N SER A 196 0.62 4.32 3.73
CA SER A 196 1.74 4.17 4.65
C SER A 196 2.42 2.82 4.42
N GLN A 197 3.75 2.81 4.41
CA GLN A 197 4.52 1.57 4.28
C GLN A 197 4.88 1.02 5.65
N ILE A 198 4.63 -0.26 5.89
CA ILE A 198 4.80 -0.89 7.20
C ILE A 198 5.71 -2.10 7.12
N SER A 199 6.74 -2.13 7.97
CA SER A 199 7.66 -3.27 8.12
C SER A 199 7.62 -3.80 9.55
N ILE A 200 7.83 -5.10 9.73
CA ILE A 200 7.98 -5.74 11.04
C ILE A 200 9.28 -6.55 11.01
N ASN A 201 10.21 -6.18 11.90
CA ASN A 201 11.48 -6.87 12.07
C ASN A 201 11.56 -7.46 13.47
N ALA A 202 12.30 -8.55 13.66
CA ALA A 202 12.52 -9.14 14.99
C ALA A 202 13.97 -9.57 15.22
N ILE A 203 14.42 -9.47 16.46
CA ILE A 203 15.78 -9.83 16.91
C ILE A 203 15.72 -10.36 18.36
N GLN A 204 16.70 -11.16 18.78
CA GLN A 204 16.93 -11.51 20.19
C GLN A 204 18.01 -10.56 20.77
N LYS A 205 17.65 -9.29 20.99
CA LYS A 205 18.63 -8.22 21.23
C LYS A 205 19.41 -8.42 22.52
N ASP A 206 20.73 -8.24 22.45
CA ASP A 206 21.65 -8.27 23.59
C ASP A 206 21.55 -9.57 24.43
N LYS A 207 21.06 -10.66 23.83
CA LYS A 207 20.85 -11.94 24.50
C LYS A 207 22.14 -12.42 25.17
N ALA A 208 22.05 -12.78 26.45
CA ALA A 208 23.19 -13.24 27.22
C ALA A 208 23.72 -14.59 26.71
N GLY A 209 25.04 -14.81 26.77
CA GLY A 209 25.65 -16.05 26.26
C GLY A 209 25.23 -17.33 27.00
N ASN A 210 24.68 -17.21 28.22
CA ASN A 210 24.12 -18.32 28.98
C ASN A 210 22.61 -18.51 28.78
N ASP A 211 21.97 -17.65 27.97
CA ASP A 211 20.56 -17.81 27.60
C ASP A 211 20.47 -18.81 26.43
N SER A 212 19.86 -19.96 26.69
CA SER A 212 19.69 -21.02 25.69
C SER A 212 18.43 -20.87 24.83
N ARG A 213 17.62 -19.81 25.04
CA ARG A 213 16.35 -19.63 24.32
C ARG A 213 16.56 -19.33 22.85
N ILE A 214 15.98 -20.11 21.97
CA ILE A 214 15.87 -19.81 20.54
C ILE A 214 14.43 -19.51 20.19
N VAL A 215 14.23 -18.56 19.27
CA VAL A 215 12.90 -18.16 18.81
C VAL A 215 12.78 -18.48 17.33
N LYS A 216 11.72 -19.21 16.98
CA LYS A 216 11.36 -19.57 15.61
C LYS A 216 10.02 -18.92 15.26
N VAL A 217 9.97 -18.15 14.19
CA VAL A 217 8.76 -17.43 13.76
C VAL A 217 8.32 -17.95 12.40
N LYS A 218 7.02 -18.26 12.26
CA LYS A 218 6.39 -18.65 11.00
C LYS A 218 5.40 -17.63 10.46
N GLY A 219 5.05 -16.61 11.23
CA GLY A 219 4.24 -15.52 10.70
C GLY A 219 4.06 -14.36 11.64
N ALA A 220 3.71 -13.21 11.07
CA ALA A 220 3.45 -11.97 11.76
C ALA A 220 2.34 -11.19 11.06
N TRP A 221 1.41 -10.62 11.82
CA TRP A 221 0.30 -9.82 11.29
C TRP A 221 0.02 -8.61 12.15
N ILE A 222 -0.33 -7.49 11.53
CA ILE A 222 -1.02 -6.39 12.19
C ILE A 222 -2.51 -6.72 12.17
N VAL A 223 -3.09 -6.84 13.36
CA VAL A 223 -4.50 -7.17 13.55
C VAL A 223 -5.30 -5.92 13.84
N ASN A 224 -6.53 -5.90 13.34
CA ASN A 224 -7.50 -4.83 13.50
C ASN A 224 -7.13 -3.49 12.82
N ALA A 225 -6.49 -3.57 11.65
CA ALA A 225 -6.27 -2.39 10.81
C ALA A 225 -7.42 -2.23 9.78
N ASN A 226 -7.76 -1.00 9.42
CA ASN A 226 -8.67 -0.73 8.32
C ASN A 226 -8.04 -1.14 6.98
N GLY A 227 -8.80 -1.90 6.18
CA GLY A 227 -8.43 -2.42 4.88
C GLY A 227 -9.28 -1.92 3.72
N THR A 228 -10.28 -1.07 3.97
CA THR A 228 -11.14 -0.47 2.95
C THR A 228 -11.38 1.01 3.25
N GLY A 229 -11.43 1.86 2.23
CA GLY A 229 -11.66 3.29 2.44
C GLY A 229 -12.07 4.04 1.19
N ASN A 230 -12.55 5.26 1.42
CA ASN A 230 -12.78 6.25 0.38
C ASN A 230 -11.68 7.32 0.49
N LEU A 231 -11.02 7.62 -0.62
CA LEU A 231 -10.05 8.70 -0.73
C LEU A 231 -10.66 9.86 -1.51
N SER A 232 -10.73 11.03 -0.89
CA SER A 232 -10.90 12.30 -1.62
C SER A 232 -9.52 12.75 -2.08
N ALA A 233 -9.25 12.78 -3.38
CA ALA A 233 -7.99 13.27 -3.95
C ALA A 233 -7.95 14.81 -4.02
N GLY A 234 -8.64 15.48 -3.09
CA GLY A 234 -9.19 16.81 -3.31
C GLY A 234 -8.21 17.97 -3.31
N TYR A 235 -8.74 19.18 -3.22
CA TYR A 235 -7.93 20.39 -3.19
C TYR A 235 -8.45 21.41 -2.18
N ALA A 236 -7.55 22.26 -1.70
CA ALA A 236 -7.84 23.45 -0.92
C ALA A 236 -7.44 24.69 -1.72
N TYR A 237 -8.32 25.69 -1.77
CA TYR A 237 -8.09 26.94 -2.49
C TYR A 237 -7.85 28.11 -1.54
N ASP A 238 -6.75 28.82 -1.76
CA ASP A 238 -6.43 30.07 -1.10
C ASP A 238 -6.78 31.24 -2.04
N LYS A 239 -7.80 32.01 -1.64
CA LYS A 239 -8.29 33.16 -2.42
C LYS A 239 -7.35 34.36 -2.39
N ASP A 240 -6.57 34.50 -1.32
CA ASP A 240 -5.68 35.64 -1.16
C ASP A 240 -4.47 35.52 -2.08
N THR A 241 -4.03 34.27 -2.33
CA THR A 241 -2.91 33.97 -3.23
C THR A 241 -3.35 33.44 -4.59
N ASN A 242 -4.64 33.14 -4.76
CA ASN A 242 -5.20 32.51 -5.95
C ASN A 242 -4.50 31.17 -6.27
N THR A 243 -4.19 30.40 -5.22
CA THR A 243 -3.49 29.11 -5.33
C THR A 243 -4.31 27.96 -4.80
N ALA A 244 -4.24 26.83 -5.49
CA ALA A 244 -4.80 25.56 -5.10
C ALA A 244 -3.69 24.59 -4.70
N LYS A 245 -3.94 23.77 -3.69
CA LYS A 245 -3.05 22.69 -3.26
C LYS A 245 -3.83 21.41 -3.03
N GLU A 246 -3.16 20.28 -3.13
CA GLU A 246 -3.72 18.99 -2.76
C GLU A 246 -4.27 19.00 -1.32
N ASN A 247 -5.41 18.35 -1.12
CA ASN A 247 -6.01 18.14 0.18
C ASN A 247 -6.60 16.72 0.23
N ASN A 248 -5.69 15.75 0.22
CA ASN A 248 -6.05 14.33 0.22
C ASN A 248 -6.61 13.93 1.59
N GLU A 249 -7.76 13.26 1.62
CA GLU A 249 -8.43 12.84 2.86
C GLU A 249 -9.00 11.43 2.74
N TRP A 250 -8.73 10.60 3.75
CA TRP A 250 -9.26 9.24 3.84
C TRP A 250 -10.45 9.16 4.80
N THR A 251 -11.49 8.43 4.37
CA THR A 251 -12.55 7.91 5.24
C THR A 251 -12.50 6.39 5.24
N LEU A 252 -12.25 5.78 6.40
CA LEU A 252 -11.90 4.37 6.50
C LEU A 252 -13.04 3.50 7.03
N SER A 253 -13.01 2.23 6.64
CA SER A 253 -13.93 1.18 7.08
C SER A 253 -13.26 -0.20 6.96
N GLY A 254 -13.97 -1.28 7.30
CA GLY A 254 -13.50 -2.66 7.10
C GLY A 254 -12.25 -3.04 7.88
N THR A 255 -12.43 -3.65 9.05
CA THR A 255 -11.32 -4.10 9.90
C THR A 255 -10.78 -5.45 9.43
N GLU A 256 -9.46 -5.56 9.27
CA GLU A 256 -8.76 -6.71 8.72
C GLU A 256 -7.46 -7.00 9.47
N SER A 257 -6.81 -8.12 9.11
CA SER A 257 -5.43 -8.43 9.50
C SER A 257 -4.54 -8.53 8.28
N PHE A 258 -3.36 -7.91 8.35
CA PHE A 258 -2.39 -7.88 7.25
C PHE A 258 -1.03 -8.38 7.72
N GLY A 259 -0.41 -9.26 6.95
CA GLY A 259 0.87 -9.84 7.35
C GLY A 259 1.35 -10.94 6.42
N SER A 260 2.16 -11.83 6.99
CA SER A 260 2.84 -12.88 6.24
C SER A 260 2.94 -14.18 7.01
N TYR A 261 2.94 -15.28 6.26
CA TYR A 261 3.24 -16.64 6.72
C TYR A 261 4.39 -17.25 5.92
N PHE A 262 5.26 -18.00 6.60
CA PHE A 262 6.41 -18.71 6.05
C PHE A 262 6.27 -20.20 6.36
N SER A 263 6.38 -21.03 5.31
CA SER A 263 6.37 -22.50 5.47
C SER A 263 7.57 -22.96 6.32
N SER A 264 8.74 -22.38 6.05
CA SER A 264 9.96 -22.56 6.84
C SER A 264 10.07 -21.50 7.93
N ALA A 265 10.45 -21.91 9.13
CA ALA A 265 10.58 -20.97 10.24
C ALA A 265 11.80 -20.06 10.09
N ILE A 266 11.64 -18.80 10.47
CA ILE A 266 12.71 -17.84 10.66
C ILE A 266 13.24 -18.03 12.07
N GLU A 267 14.46 -18.55 12.21
CA GLU A 267 15.16 -18.57 13.50
C GLU A 267 15.80 -17.21 13.74
N LEU A 268 15.43 -16.54 14.84
CA LEU A 268 15.91 -15.20 15.14
C LEU A 268 17.38 -15.24 15.57
N SER A 269 18.13 -14.21 15.18
CA SER A 269 19.51 -13.98 15.59
C SER A 269 19.59 -12.95 16.71
N SER A 270 20.69 -12.94 17.46
CA SER A 270 21.07 -11.84 18.36
C SER A 270 21.77 -10.69 17.64
N ASP A 271 22.31 -10.95 16.45
CA ASP A 271 23.26 -10.06 15.77
C ASP A 271 22.57 -9.23 14.68
N ASN A 272 21.58 -9.83 14.01
CA ASN A 272 20.86 -9.21 12.91
C ASN A 272 19.35 -9.37 13.07
N ALA A 273 18.61 -8.29 12.81
CA ALA A 273 17.17 -8.34 12.76
C ALA A 273 16.69 -9.08 11.50
N SER A 274 15.65 -9.89 11.66
CA SER A 274 15.00 -10.63 10.58
C SER A 274 13.70 -9.95 10.18
N ASP A 275 13.44 -9.85 8.87
CA ASP A 275 12.16 -9.38 8.32
C ASP A 275 11.08 -10.46 8.51
N LEU A 276 9.97 -10.10 9.14
CA LEU A 276 8.84 -10.99 9.42
C LEU A 276 7.70 -10.84 8.40
N LEU A 277 7.87 -10.05 7.34
CA LEU A 277 6.86 -9.82 6.32
C LEU A 277 7.28 -10.25 4.91
N SER A 278 8.58 -10.45 4.63
CA SER A 278 9.14 -10.73 3.29
C SER A 278 8.98 -9.61 2.26
N SER A 279 7.94 -8.80 2.39
CA SER A 279 7.74 -7.51 1.73
C SER A 279 6.96 -6.63 2.71
N SER A 280 7.32 -5.35 2.79
CA SER A 280 6.55 -4.39 3.59
C SER A 280 5.12 -4.27 3.06
N LEU A 281 4.21 -3.88 3.96
CA LEU A 281 2.79 -3.69 3.67
C LEU A 281 2.54 -2.24 3.23
N MET A 282 1.60 -2.03 2.31
CA MET A 282 1.06 -0.73 1.91
C MET A 282 -0.34 -0.58 2.50
N LEU A 283 -0.47 0.11 3.63
CA LEU A 283 -1.71 0.21 4.42
C LEU A 283 -2.24 1.64 4.46
N MET A 284 -3.55 1.77 4.71
CA MET A 284 -4.21 3.09 4.78
C MET A 284 -3.74 3.89 5.99
N PRO A 285 -3.52 5.21 5.85
CA PRO A 285 -3.16 6.10 6.96
C PRO A 285 -4.30 6.15 7.98
N GLN A 286 -4.03 5.78 9.23
CA GLN A 286 -5.06 5.59 10.25
C GLN A 286 -4.52 5.70 11.67
N GLN A 287 -5.40 5.95 12.63
CA GLN A 287 -5.09 5.84 14.04
C GLN A 287 -5.43 4.44 14.55
N LEU A 288 -4.41 3.75 15.06
CA LEU A 288 -4.54 2.47 15.74
C LEU A 288 -4.54 2.67 17.25
N ASN A 289 -5.64 2.26 17.88
CA ASN A 289 -5.75 2.22 19.33
C ASN A 289 -5.16 0.92 19.86
N GLU A 290 -4.47 1.02 20.99
CA GLU A 290 -3.81 -0.11 21.62
C GLU A 290 -4.81 -1.10 22.24
N TRP A 291 -4.61 -2.39 22.01
CA TRP A 291 -5.30 -3.40 22.79
C TRP A 291 -4.81 -3.40 24.25
N ASN A 292 -5.72 -3.36 25.21
CA ASN A 292 -5.38 -3.15 26.62
C ASN A 292 -4.70 -4.34 27.32
N GLY A 293 -4.43 -5.44 26.61
CA GLY A 293 -3.82 -6.64 27.16
C GLY A 293 -4.71 -7.40 28.14
N LYS A 294 -6.03 -7.20 28.11
CA LYS A 294 -6.98 -7.84 29.05
C LYS A 294 -8.26 -8.31 28.37
N ASP A 295 -8.76 -7.51 27.43
CA ASP A 295 -10.04 -7.80 26.78
C ASP A 295 -9.93 -9.06 25.93
N ILE A 296 -10.84 -10.00 26.17
CA ILE A 296 -10.90 -11.27 25.44
C ILE A 296 -11.34 -11.11 23.97
N THR A 297 -11.96 -9.98 23.64
CA THR A 297 -12.36 -9.58 22.29
C THR A 297 -12.04 -8.11 22.13
N THR A 298 -11.53 -7.69 20.98
CA THR A 298 -11.13 -6.29 20.79
C THR A 298 -11.16 -5.89 19.32
N ASN A 299 -11.45 -4.61 19.09
CA ASN A 299 -11.23 -3.94 17.80
C ASN A 299 -9.95 -3.07 17.84
N ASN A 300 -9.21 -3.09 18.94
CA ASN A 300 -7.94 -2.39 19.07
C ASN A 300 -6.81 -3.24 18.49
N ALA A 301 -5.75 -2.58 18.06
CA ALA A 301 -4.67 -3.18 17.31
C ALA A 301 -3.62 -3.86 18.18
N TYR A 302 -3.01 -4.88 17.60
CA TYR A 302 -1.87 -5.61 18.13
C TYR A 302 -1.10 -6.27 16.98
N ILE A 303 0.18 -6.57 17.21
CA ILE A 303 0.97 -7.42 16.32
C ILE A 303 0.84 -8.84 16.82
N LEU A 304 0.26 -9.71 15.99
CA LEU A 304 0.13 -11.15 16.23
C LEU A 304 1.35 -11.87 15.63
N LEU A 305 1.93 -12.79 16.38
CA LEU A 305 3.03 -13.63 15.97
C LEU A 305 2.63 -15.10 16.07
N LEU A 306 3.00 -15.87 15.06
CA LEU A 306 2.97 -17.32 15.10
C LEU A 306 4.40 -17.79 15.34
N CYS A 307 4.71 -18.17 16.58
CA CYS A 307 6.07 -18.44 16.98
C CYS A 307 6.18 -19.65 17.91
N ARG A 308 7.44 -20.05 18.12
CA ARG A 308 7.85 -21.13 18.99
C ARG A 308 9.12 -20.72 19.71
N VAL A 309 9.22 -21.08 20.98
CA VAL A 309 10.40 -20.82 21.81
C VAL A 309 10.89 -22.14 22.38
N GLU A 310 12.18 -22.40 22.25
CA GLU A 310 12.84 -23.60 22.73
C GLU A 310 14.08 -23.25 23.56
N LEU A 311 14.48 -24.10 24.51
CA LEU A 311 15.83 -24.06 25.09
C LEU A 311 16.73 -25.03 24.31
N LYS A 312 17.86 -24.55 23.81
CA LYS A 312 18.85 -25.35 23.07
C LYS A 312 20.07 -25.63 23.93
N HIS A 313 20.37 -26.90 24.18
CA HIS A 313 21.53 -27.33 24.96
C HIS A 313 22.44 -28.28 24.16
N PRO A 314 23.77 -28.26 24.43
CA PRO A 314 24.68 -29.23 23.86
C PRO A 314 24.48 -30.63 24.50
N GLY A 315 24.76 -31.67 23.72
CA GLY A 315 24.55 -33.07 24.07
C GLY A 315 23.21 -33.61 23.53
N ALA A 316 23.15 -34.93 23.27
CA ALA A 316 21.93 -35.57 22.79
C ALA A 316 20.86 -35.73 23.89
N THR A 317 21.26 -35.82 25.17
CA THR A 317 20.39 -35.99 26.34
C THR A 317 21.09 -35.48 27.62
N HIS A 318 20.36 -35.39 28.73
CA HIS A 318 20.92 -35.27 30.10
C HIS A 318 20.45 -36.45 30.97
N ASP A 319 21.21 -36.80 32.01
CA ASP A 319 20.85 -37.88 32.94
C ASP A 319 19.54 -37.55 33.70
N GLY A 320 18.58 -38.47 33.64
CA GLY A 320 17.28 -38.33 34.32
C GLY A 320 16.18 -37.62 33.53
N ALA A 321 16.42 -37.24 32.28
CA ALA A 321 15.40 -36.66 31.42
C ALA A 321 14.45 -37.72 30.83
N ASP A 322 13.16 -37.41 30.76
CA ASP A 322 12.20 -38.20 29.98
C ASP A 322 12.43 -37.91 28.50
N LEU A 323 13.02 -38.86 27.76
CA LEU A 323 13.37 -38.63 26.34
C LEU A 323 12.17 -38.26 25.45
N SER A 324 10.93 -38.38 25.93
CA SER A 324 9.74 -37.95 25.20
C SER A 324 9.46 -36.44 25.25
N ASP A 325 10.07 -35.68 26.17
CA ASP A 325 9.92 -34.22 26.29
C ASP A 325 11.01 -33.41 25.55
N ILE A 326 11.94 -34.12 24.90
CA ILE A 326 13.12 -33.55 24.24
C ILE A 326 13.12 -33.85 22.74
N GLY A 327 13.43 -32.81 21.94
CA GLY A 327 13.84 -32.98 20.54
C GLY A 327 15.35 -33.13 20.44
N VAL A 328 15.85 -34.04 19.60
CA VAL A 328 17.30 -34.21 19.36
C VAL A 328 17.59 -33.91 17.90
N ASP A 329 18.55 -33.01 17.65
CA ASP A 329 19.06 -32.70 16.31
C ASP A 329 20.59 -32.56 16.34
N GLY A 330 21.27 -33.44 15.62
CA GLY A 330 22.72 -33.57 15.63
C GLY A 330 23.29 -33.79 17.04
N THR A 331 24.10 -32.84 17.51
CA THR A 331 24.74 -32.90 18.84
C THR A 331 24.01 -32.06 19.89
N ASN A 332 22.82 -31.54 19.59
CA ASN A 332 22.04 -30.71 20.51
C ASN A 332 20.71 -31.36 20.84
N HIS A 333 20.15 -30.93 21.95
CA HIS A 333 18.78 -31.25 22.30
C HIS A 333 18.00 -30.00 22.72
N TYR A 334 16.67 -30.11 22.63
CA TYR A 334 15.74 -28.99 22.63
C TYR A 334 14.58 -29.24 23.59
N HIS A 335 14.27 -28.23 24.41
CA HIS A 335 13.10 -28.23 25.30
C HIS A 335 12.09 -27.21 24.80
N GLN A 336 10.89 -27.65 24.42
CA GLN A 336 9.82 -26.76 23.97
C GLN A 336 9.26 -25.95 25.15
N GLN A 337 9.36 -24.62 25.09
CA GLN A 337 8.82 -23.71 26.12
C GLN A 337 7.49 -23.08 25.69
N PHE A 338 7.37 -22.77 24.40
CA PHE A 338 6.16 -22.23 23.81
C PHE A 338 6.00 -22.74 22.37
N PRO A 339 4.79 -23.15 21.93
CA PRO A 339 3.60 -23.37 22.76
C PRO A 339 3.84 -24.48 23.79
N VAL A 340 3.00 -24.56 24.83
CA VAL A 340 3.06 -25.70 25.76
C VAL A 340 2.27 -26.84 25.14
N SER A 341 2.93 -27.98 24.90
CA SER A 341 2.25 -29.17 24.37
C SER A 341 1.22 -29.71 25.36
N THR A 342 0.06 -30.13 24.86
CA THR A 342 -1.02 -30.72 25.66
C THR A 342 -0.65 -32.07 26.28
N ASP A 343 0.29 -32.82 25.69
CA ASP A 343 0.74 -34.12 26.20
C ASP A 343 2.10 -34.06 26.91
N GLY A 344 2.65 -32.86 27.09
CA GLY A 344 3.94 -32.64 27.73
C GLY A 344 5.16 -33.09 26.91
N LYS A 345 4.97 -33.49 25.65
CA LYS A 345 6.05 -33.97 24.77
C LYS A 345 6.57 -32.90 23.83
N TYR A 346 7.74 -33.18 23.23
CA TYR A 346 8.29 -32.35 22.17
C TYR A 346 7.60 -32.62 20.82
N HIS A 347 7.05 -31.58 20.20
CA HIS A 347 6.44 -31.66 18.87
C HIS A 347 6.98 -30.57 17.96
N ALA A 348 7.92 -30.93 17.07
CA ALA A 348 8.68 -30.00 16.23
C ALA A 348 7.81 -29.03 15.40
N GLU A 349 6.63 -29.51 15.03
CA GLU A 349 5.63 -28.87 14.20
C GLU A 349 4.69 -27.91 14.95
N GLU A 350 4.74 -27.88 16.29
CA GLU A 350 3.83 -27.05 17.10
C GLU A 350 4.27 -25.59 17.19
N TYR A 351 3.36 -24.68 16.82
CA TYR A 351 3.53 -23.23 16.96
C TYR A 351 2.34 -22.63 17.68
N GLY A 352 2.58 -21.58 18.46
CA GLY A 352 1.56 -20.88 19.22
C GLY A 352 1.40 -19.44 18.77
N PHE A 353 0.25 -18.87 19.07
CA PHE A 353 0.05 -17.44 18.88
C PHE A 353 0.47 -16.65 20.13
N SER A 354 1.36 -15.68 19.94
CA SER A 354 1.65 -14.64 20.91
C SER A 354 1.42 -13.27 20.28
N CYS A 355 1.27 -12.22 21.08
CA CYS A 355 1.15 -10.89 20.52
C CYS A 355 1.77 -9.81 21.39
N VAL A 356 1.85 -8.61 20.82
CA VAL A 356 2.16 -7.37 21.52
C VAL A 356 1.13 -6.30 21.14
N PRO A 357 0.55 -5.57 22.12
CA PRO A 357 -0.31 -4.43 21.83
C PRO A 357 0.32 -3.40 20.90
N LEU A 358 -0.49 -2.78 20.05
CA LEU A 358 -0.02 -1.82 19.06
C LEU A 358 -0.78 -0.50 19.16
N LYS A 359 -0.05 0.56 19.51
CA LYS A 359 -0.51 1.94 19.33
C LYS A 359 0.27 2.60 18.21
N SER A 360 -0.43 3.20 17.25
CA SER A 360 0.25 3.95 16.19
C SER A 360 -0.67 4.95 15.51
N THR A 361 -0.06 5.95 14.87
CA THR A 361 -0.76 6.87 13.97
C THR A 361 -0.01 6.87 12.65
N TRP A 362 -0.61 6.25 11.65
CA TRP A 362 -0.07 6.16 10.30
C TRP A 362 -0.50 7.36 9.47
N SER A 363 0.47 8.00 8.84
CA SER A 363 0.27 9.14 7.95
C SER A 363 0.64 8.78 6.51
N MET A 364 -0.02 9.45 5.56
CA MET A 364 0.29 9.33 4.12
C MET A 364 1.78 9.61 3.88
N GLY A 365 2.41 8.81 3.01
CA GLY A 365 3.78 9.02 2.59
C GLY A 365 4.80 8.83 3.72
N LYS A 366 4.51 7.99 4.70
CA LYS A 366 5.45 7.63 5.79
C LYS A 366 5.70 6.14 5.83
N LYS A 367 6.88 5.80 6.33
CA LYS A 367 7.34 4.42 6.52
C LYS A 367 7.47 4.16 8.01
N TYR A 368 6.89 3.07 8.47
CA TYR A 368 6.92 2.63 9.87
C TYR A 368 7.61 1.27 9.95
N SER A 369 8.70 1.21 10.73
CA SER A 369 9.39 -0.04 11.02
C SER A 369 9.18 -0.42 12.48
N TYR A 370 8.42 -1.50 12.70
CA TYR A 370 8.24 -2.09 14.02
C TYR A 370 9.36 -3.07 14.29
N ASN A 371 10.26 -2.74 15.21
CA ASN A 371 11.43 -3.55 15.52
C ASN A 371 11.20 -4.24 16.87
N LEU A 372 10.84 -5.52 16.82
CA LEU A 372 10.53 -6.37 17.95
C LEU A 372 11.81 -6.96 18.55
N ASP A 373 11.91 -6.92 19.87
CA ASP A 373 12.89 -7.66 20.66
C ASP A 373 12.17 -8.79 21.39
N ILE A 374 12.47 -10.03 20.98
CA ILE A 374 11.80 -11.24 21.43
C ILE A 374 12.82 -12.12 22.14
N CYS A 375 12.61 -12.42 23.42
CA CYS A 375 13.57 -13.18 24.22
C CYS A 375 15.02 -12.64 24.14
N GLY A 376 15.17 -11.32 24.13
CA GLY A 376 16.43 -10.62 24.32
C GLY A 376 16.78 -10.48 25.81
N ALA A 377 17.76 -9.62 26.12
CA ALA A 377 18.29 -9.43 27.47
C ALA A 377 17.23 -9.05 28.52
N SER A 378 16.19 -8.33 28.09
CA SER A 378 15.17 -7.78 29.00
C SER A 378 13.76 -7.89 28.42
N SER A 379 13.53 -8.85 27.52
CA SER A 379 12.26 -9.09 26.86
C SER A 379 11.93 -10.58 26.87
N GLY A 380 10.66 -10.92 26.73
CA GLY A 380 10.20 -12.30 26.59
C GLY A 380 9.44 -12.53 25.30
N ALA A 381 8.50 -13.47 25.32
CA ALA A 381 7.83 -13.99 24.12
C ALA A 381 6.45 -13.36 23.84
N GLY A 382 6.11 -12.29 24.56
CA GLY A 382 4.86 -11.56 24.38
C GLY A 382 3.79 -12.01 25.36
N VAL A 383 2.54 -11.72 25.02
CA VAL A 383 1.37 -12.12 25.81
C VAL A 383 0.44 -13.00 25.00
N TYR A 384 -0.39 -13.78 25.70
CA TYR A 384 -1.43 -14.55 25.03
C TYR A 384 -2.46 -13.61 24.38
N PRO A 385 -2.80 -13.79 23.10
CA PRO A 385 -3.70 -12.88 22.38
C PRO A 385 -5.14 -12.96 22.90
N PRO A 386 -6.01 -12.02 22.48
CA PRO A 386 -7.47 -12.15 22.62
C PRO A 386 -7.98 -13.54 22.21
N ASN A 387 -9.15 -13.93 22.70
CA ASN A 387 -9.67 -15.27 22.48
C ASN A 387 -9.80 -15.62 21.00
N ILE A 388 -9.13 -16.71 20.65
CA ILE A 388 -9.36 -17.48 19.44
C ILE A 388 -10.66 -18.28 19.66
N PRO A 389 -11.48 -18.53 18.62
CA PRO A 389 -12.64 -19.41 18.74
C PRO A 389 -12.27 -20.78 19.35
N THR A 390 -13.24 -21.46 19.98
CA THR A 390 -12.97 -22.71 20.72
C THR A 390 -13.55 -23.96 20.08
N THR A 391 -14.47 -23.84 19.12
CA THR A 391 -14.97 -24.99 18.36
C THR A 391 -14.00 -25.36 17.26
N THR A 392 -13.85 -26.65 16.98
CA THR A 392 -12.92 -27.16 15.95
C THR A 392 -13.07 -26.43 14.61
N ASP A 393 -14.30 -26.27 14.13
CA ASP A 393 -14.56 -25.62 12.84
C ASP A 393 -14.25 -24.12 12.86
N ALA A 394 -14.53 -23.44 13.98
CA ALA A 394 -14.23 -22.01 14.10
C ALA A 394 -12.73 -21.75 14.30
N VAL A 395 -12.00 -22.64 14.98
CA VAL A 395 -10.54 -22.61 15.07
C VAL A 395 -9.93 -22.76 13.68
N LYS A 396 -10.37 -23.77 12.92
CA LYS A 396 -9.92 -23.96 11.53
C LYS A 396 -10.20 -22.73 10.67
N ALA A 397 -11.42 -22.20 10.74
CA ALA A 397 -11.79 -20.99 9.99
C ALA A 397 -10.98 -19.75 10.41
N TYR A 398 -10.60 -19.65 11.69
CA TYR A 398 -9.72 -18.58 12.16
C TYR A 398 -8.29 -18.75 11.62
N ILE A 399 -7.73 -19.94 11.72
CA ILE A 399 -6.38 -20.26 11.23
C ILE A 399 -6.30 -20.06 9.71
N ASN A 400 -7.29 -20.51 8.96
CA ASN A 400 -7.32 -20.44 7.49
C ASN A 400 -7.47 -18.99 6.96
N LYS A 401 -7.69 -17.99 7.83
CA LYS A 401 -7.59 -16.57 7.47
C LYS A 401 -6.15 -16.02 7.50
N LEU A 402 -5.24 -16.76 8.12
CA LEU A 402 -3.85 -16.35 8.37
C LEU A 402 -2.85 -17.30 7.71
N ILE A 403 -3.16 -18.59 7.68
CA ILE A 403 -2.29 -19.68 7.22
C ILE A 403 -3.00 -20.43 6.09
N PRO A 404 -2.31 -20.76 4.97
CA PRO A 404 -2.88 -21.59 3.92
C PRO A 404 -3.25 -22.99 4.45
N SER A 405 -4.43 -23.51 4.08
CA SER A 405 -4.90 -24.81 4.57
C SER A 405 -4.01 -25.99 4.15
N SER A 406 -3.25 -25.84 3.06
CA SER A 406 -2.26 -26.83 2.62
C SER A 406 -1.11 -27.04 3.61
N GLU A 407 -0.92 -26.14 4.57
CA GLU A 407 0.13 -26.25 5.59
C GLU A 407 -0.40 -26.87 6.89
N THR A 408 -1.70 -26.77 7.14
CA THR A 408 -2.36 -27.15 8.41
C THR A 408 -3.21 -28.42 8.31
N GLU A 409 -3.47 -28.92 7.09
CA GLU A 409 -4.37 -30.05 6.85
C GLU A 409 -3.75 -31.10 5.89
N GLY A 410 -4.17 -32.36 6.02
CA GLY A 410 -3.79 -33.48 5.14
C GLY A 410 -2.58 -34.31 5.60
N ASP A 411 -2.23 -35.34 4.82
CA ASP A 411 -1.16 -36.31 5.15
C ASP A 411 0.24 -35.68 5.25
N ASN A 412 0.41 -34.46 4.71
CA ASN A 412 1.65 -33.68 4.76
C ASN A 412 1.51 -32.41 5.64
N THR A 413 0.70 -32.45 6.70
CA THR A 413 0.56 -31.32 7.64
C THR A 413 1.94 -30.86 8.12
N LYS A 414 2.30 -29.60 7.85
CA LYS A 414 3.65 -29.04 8.13
C LYS A 414 3.69 -28.21 9.41
N ILE A 415 2.53 -27.87 9.95
CA ILE A 415 2.39 -27.07 11.16
C ILE A 415 1.13 -27.47 11.93
N LYS A 416 1.27 -27.58 13.25
CA LYS A 416 0.16 -27.69 14.19
C LYS A 416 0.07 -26.40 15.00
N VAL A 417 -1.05 -25.69 14.90
CA VAL A 417 -1.25 -24.44 15.65
C VAL A 417 -1.90 -24.76 16.99
N VAL A 418 -1.16 -24.53 18.07
CA VAL A 418 -1.66 -24.70 19.44
C VAL A 418 -2.36 -23.42 19.88
N THR A 419 -3.68 -23.50 20.01
CA THR A 419 -4.53 -22.36 20.40
C THR A 419 -4.96 -22.39 21.87
N ASN A 420 -4.78 -23.53 22.54
CA ASN A 420 -5.08 -23.67 23.95
C ASN A 420 -3.99 -23.00 24.79
N ARG A 421 -4.41 -22.34 25.87
CA ARG A 421 -3.49 -21.76 26.84
C ARG A 421 -3.19 -22.79 27.94
N PRO A 422 -1.99 -22.76 28.54
CA PRO A 422 -1.69 -23.57 29.72
C PRO A 422 -2.67 -23.29 30.86
N ASP A 423 -2.83 -24.27 31.76
CA ASP A 423 -3.67 -24.12 32.93
C ASP A 423 -3.28 -22.87 33.75
N GLY A 424 -4.30 -22.09 34.13
CA GLY A 424 -4.12 -20.85 34.88
C GLY A 424 -3.74 -19.62 34.05
N LYS A 425 -3.32 -19.78 32.77
CA LYS A 425 -3.03 -18.65 31.87
C LYS A 425 -4.29 -18.11 31.20
N LYS A 426 -4.38 -16.80 31.10
CA LYS A 426 -5.48 -16.04 30.52
C LYS A 426 -4.99 -15.15 29.38
N VAL A 427 -5.95 -14.57 28.66
CA VAL A 427 -5.69 -13.48 27.71
C VAL A 427 -4.86 -12.40 28.39
N GLY A 428 -3.79 -11.95 27.72
CA GLY A 428 -2.92 -10.90 28.22
C GLY A 428 -1.83 -11.35 29.20
N ASP A 429 -1.91 -12.58 29.71
CA ASP A 429 -0.83 -13.10 30.55
C ASP A 429 0.44 -13.26 29.70
N PRO A 430 1.62 -13.00 30.29
CA PRO A 430 2.90 -13.29 29.64
C PRO A 430 2.98 -14.75 29.18
N VAL A 431 3.43 -14.94 27.94
CA VAL A 431 3.69 -16.28 27.36
C VAL A 431 4.84 -16.97 28.11
N LEU A 432 5.87 -16.21 28.49
CA LEU A 432 6.96 -16.61 29.38
C LEU A 432 7.00 -15.66 30.59
N GLU A 433 8.18 -15.20 31.01
CA GLU A 433 8.32 -14.32 32.18
C GLU A 433 8.07 -12.84 31.87
N GLU A 434 8.29 -12.40 30.62
CA GLU A 434 8.22 -10.99 30.21
C GLU A 434 7.51 -10.81 28.85
N PRO A 435 6.90 -9.64 28.56
CA PRO A 435 6.36 -9.33 27.23
C PRO A 435 7.47 -9.02 26.21
N ILE A 436 7.09 -8.98 24.93
CA ILE A 436 7.95 -8.49 23.85
C ILE A 436 8.10 -6.98 24.00
N LYS A 437 9.31 -6.47 23.80
CA LYS A 437 9.57 -5.04 23.66
C LYS A 437 9.64 -4.68 22.19
N PHE A 438 9.23 -3.48 21.83
CA PHE A 438 9.48 -2.99 20.48
C PHE A 438 9.67 -1.48 20.46
N ASN A 439 10.32 -1.02 19.40
CA ASN A 439 10.36 0.39 19.03
C ASN A 439 9.80 0.56 17.62
N VAL A 440 9.38 1.80 17.32
CA VAL A 440 8.90 2.18 16.00
C VAL A 440 9.82 3.24 15.45
N THR A 441 10.40 2.98 14.29
CA THR A 441 11.10 4.01 13.52
C THR A 441 10.14 4.56 12.47
N VAL A 442 10.01 5.89 12.42
CA VAL A 442 9.22 6.59 11.39
C VAL A 442 10.19 7.35 10.49
N SER A 443 10.05 7.17 9.19
CA SER A 443 10.84 7.92 8.21
C SER A 443 9.95 8.41 7.08
N ASP A 444 10.41 9.47 6.44
CA ASP A 444 9.72 10.03 5.28
C ASP A 444 9.90 9.12 4.06
N TRP A 445 8.92 9.20 3.18
CA TRP A 445 9.17 8.85 1.80
C TRP A 445 10.22 9.80 1.22
N ALA A 446 11.18 9.31 0.43
CA ALA A 446 12.12 10.21 -0.22
C ALA A 446 11.32 11.17 -1.11
N ASN A 447 11.55 12.47 -1.00
CA ASN A 447 10.80 13.45 -1.78
C ASN A 447 11.22 13.34 -3.26
N ALA A 448 10.25 13.47 -4.18
CA ALA A 448 10.53 13.59 -5.62
C ALA A 448 11.48 14.78 -5.92
N GLY A 449 11.55 15.78 -5.03
CA GLY A 449 12.34 17.00 -5.17
C GLY A 449 13.73 17.02 -4.53
N SER A 450 14.25 15.95 -3.94
CA SER A 450 15.64 15.98 -3.42
C SER A 450 16.71 15.98 -4.52
N GLU A 451 16.32 15.69 -5.77
CA GLU A 451 17.22 15.69 -6.94
C GLU A 451 16.59 16.31 -8.22
N TRP A 452 15.37 16.87 -8.15
CA TRP A 452 14.78 17.56 -9.31
C TRP A 452 15.50 18.89 -9.54
N THR A 453 16.39 18.91 -10.53
CA THR A 453 16.80 20.15 -11.19
C THR A 453 15.82 20.37 -12.33
N ASP A 454 15.20 21.56 -12.39
CA ASP A 454 14.41 21.94 -13.54
C ASP A 454 15.26 21.72 -14.80
N GLY A 455 14.82 20.77 -15.63
CA GLY A 455 15.35 20.60 -16.96
C GLY A 455 15.09 21.91 -17.70
N ASN A 456 16.13 22.73 -17.84
CA ASN A 456 16.09 23.97 -18.59
C ASN A 456 15.99 23.60 -20.08
N VAL A 457 14.80 23.16 -20.51
CA VAL A 457 14.45 23.02 -21.92
C VAL A 457 14.09 24.40 -22.43
N ASN A 458 15.13 25.15 -22.82
CA ASN A 458 14.97 26.12 -23.88
C ASN A 458 14.64 25.34 -25.15
N LEU A 459 13.36 25.32 -25.51
CA LEU A 459 12.89 25.13 -26.89
C LEU A 459 12.22 26.42 -27.34
#